data_AF-A0A550GNJ5-F1
#
_entry.id   AF-A0A550GNJ5-F1
#
_cell.length_a   1.000
_cell.length_b   1.000
_cell.length_c   1.000
_cell.angle_alpha   90.00
_cell.angle_beta   90.00
_cell.angle_gamma   90.00
#
_symmetry.space_group_name_H-M   'P 1'
#
loop_
_entity.id
_entity.type
_entity.pdbx_description
1 polymer ?
#
loop_
_entity_poly.entity_id
_entity_poly.type
_entity_poly.pdbx_seq_one_letter_code
_entity_poly.pdbx_strand_id
1 'polypeptide(L)'
;MAKLGKIEKPKVSDFGESRRLFCVPLIPQFNQKDIDEELKKNFDEFWVQVASKIEDLKRIGEVSHVFVETIIKDGEEGLDMIKQLSEECHILAKEKIENGAKLVVVENEEILNEFLDWSLCLSLIRRSQRVFTKILEFYQDAR
;
A
#
# COMPACT_ATOMS: atom_id res chain seq x y z
N MET A 1 -7.93 14.14 -42.99
CA MET A 1 -6.82 14.14 -42.02
C MET A 1 -7.39 13.90 -40.64
N ALA A 2 -7.22 12.70 -40.08
CA ALA A 2 -7.68 12.37 -38.72
C ALA A 2 -6.60 12.79 -37.71
N LYS A 3 -6.96 13.63 -36.73
CA LYS A 3 -6.06 14.02 -35.63
C LYS A 3 -5.99 12.85 -34.63
N LEU A 4 -4.93 12.05 -34.72
CA LEU A 4 -4.54 11.16 -33.62
C LEU A 4 -4.17 12.00 -32.39
N GLY A 5 -4.65 11.60 -31.21
CA GLY A 5 -4.05 12.00 -29.92
C GLY A 5 -4.73 13.14 -29.16
N LYS A 6 -6.00 13.47 -29.40
CA LYS A 6 -6.73 14.35 -28.47
C LYS A 6 -7.31 13.51 -27.33
N ILE A 7 -6.59 13.43 -26.22
CA ILE A 7 -7.12 12.83 -24.99
C ILE A 7 -8.11 13.84 -24.41
N GLU A 8 -9.39 13.64 -24.69
CA GLU A 8 -10.45 14.41 -24.03
C GLU A 8 -10.51 14.01 -22.56
N LYS A 9 -10.71 14.99 -21.66
CA LYS A 9 -10.94 14.68 -20.25
C LYS A 9 -12.15 13.76 -20.18
N PRO A 10 -12.00 12.54 -19.63
CA PRO A 10 -13.10 11.59 -19.58
C PRO A 10 -14.22 12.15 -18.71
N LYS A 11 -15.47 11.91 -19.10
CA LYS A 11 -16.64 12.46 -18.43
C LYS A 11 -16.93 11.62 -17.18
N VAL A 12 -17.47 12.23 -16.14
CA VAL A 12 -17.86 11.50 -14.90
C VAL A 12 -18.85 10.37 -15.19
N SER A 13 -19.71 10.55 -16.20
CA SER A 13 -20.66 9.55 -16.72
C SER A 13 -19.98 8.29 -17.27
N ASP A 14 -18.74 8.40 -17.76
CA ASP A 14 -18.00 7.28 -18.36
C ASP A 14 -17.51 6.28 -17.31
N PHE A 15 -17.72 6.61 -16.03
CA PHE A 15 -17.27 5.81 -14.90
C PHE A 15 -18.39 5.56 -13.87
N GLY A 16 -19.66 5.67 -14.27
CA GLY A 16 -20.79 5.26 -13.44
C GLY A 16 -20.80 3.74 -13.22
N GLU A 17 -21.19 3.31 -12.03
CA GLU A 17 -21.45 1.90 -11.61
C GLU A 17 -20.25 0.94 -11.46
N SER A 18 -19.04 1.32 -11.84
CA SER A 18 -17.86 0.46 -11.63
C SER A 18 -17.22 0.64 -10.26
N ARG A 19 -16.87 -0.46 -9.58
CA ARG A 19 -15.97 -0.42 -8.41
C ARG A 19 -14.61 0.11 -8.84
N ARG A 20 -13.99 0.94 -8.00
CA ARG A 20 -12.67 1.51 -8.26
C ARG A 20 -11.73 1.16 -7.14
N LEU A 21 -10.50 0.84 -7.51
CA LEU A 21 -9.42 0.60 -6.58
C LEU A 21 -8.35 1.67 -6.80
N PHE A 22 -7.95 2.34 -5.73
CA PHE A 22 -6.85 3.28 -5.73
C PHE A 22 -5.68 2.62 -5.02
N CYS A 23 -4.59 2.38 -5.75
CA CYS A 23 -3.38 1.81 -5.19
C CYS A 23 -2.46 2.95 -4.76
N VAL A 24 -2.13 2.98 -3.48
CA VAL A 24 -1.14 3.90 -2.91
C VAL A 24 0.08 3.07 -2.53
N PRO A 25 1.29 3.42 -3.00
CA PRO A 25 2.50 2.79 -2.52
C PRO A 25 2.62 2.99 -1.01
N LEU A 26 2.71 1.90 -0.27
CA LEU A 26 3.01 1.98 1.15
C LEU A 26 4.52 2.22 1.31
N ILE A 27 4.86 3.41 1.77
CA ILE A 27 6.25 3.73 2.14
C ILE A 27 6.40 3.43 3.62
N PRO A 28 7.18 2.39 4.01
CA PRO A 28 7.34 2.01 5.40
C PRO A 28 8.07 3.12 6.17
N GLN A 29 7.82 3.19 7.48
CA GLN A 29 8.42 4.22 8.31
C GLN A 29 9.95 4.12 8.31
N PHE A 30 10.63 5.23 8.02
CA PHE A 30 12.07 5.31 8.10
C PHE A 30 12.53 5.53 9.53
N ASN A 31 13.70 4.99 9.88
CA ASN A 31 14.39 5.43 11.08
C ASN A 31 14.83 6.89 10.88
N GLN A 32 14.28 7.81 11.66
CA GLN A 32 14.53 9.25 11.53
C GLN A 32 16.01 9.64 11.68
N LYS A 33 16.84 8.75 12.25
CA LYS A 33 18.30 8.95 12.37
C LYS A 33 19.06 8.70 11.07
N ASP A 34 18.44 8.02 10.11
CA ASP A 34 19.09 7.52 8.89
C ASP A 34 18.67 8.29 7.62
N ILE A 35 17.85 9.33 7.75
CA ILE A 35 17.35 10.14 6.63
C ILE A 35 17.79 11.60 6.76
N ASP A 36 18.14 12.20 5.62
CA ASP A 36 18.40 13.63 5.55
C ASP A 36 17.10 14.45 5.54
N GLU A 37 17.24 15.76 5.72
CA GLU A 37 16.09 16.69 5.77
C GLU A 37 15.31 16.72 4.44
N GLU A 38 15.99 16.51 3.32
CA GLU A 38 15.38 16.51 1.99
C GLU A 38 14.47 15.29 1.80
N LEU A 39 14.95 14.10 2.15
CA LEU A 39 14.17 12.87 2.09
C LEU A 39 12.99 12.91 3.04
N LYS A 40 13.16 13.44 4.25
CA LYS A 40 12.05 13.66 5.19
C LYS A 40 10.97 14.55 4.58
N LYS A 41 11.38 15.68 4.00
CA LYS A 41 10.46 16.60 3.32
C LYS A 41 9.71 15.91 2.18
N ASN A 42 10.41 15.14 1.35
CA ASN A 42 9.79 14.41 0.23
C ASN A 42 8.79 13.36 0.73
N PHE A 43 9.08 12.69 1.84
CA PHE A 43 8.17 11.72 2.46
C PHE A 43 6.91 12.38 3.01
N ASP A 44 7.06 13.50 3.74
CA ASP A 44 5.91 14.27 4.26
C ASP A 44 5.05 14.81 3.10
N GLU A 45 5.70 15.37 2.06
CA GLU A 45 5.01 15.85 0.85
C GLU A 45 4.27 14.74 0.11
N PHE A 46 4.84 13.53 0.05
CA PHE A 46 4.18 12.37 -0.56
C PHE A 46 2.84 12.08 0.12
N TRP A 47 2.82 11.99 1.46
CA TRP A 47 1.59 11.66 2.19
C TRP A 47 0.54 12.77 2.12
N VAL A 48 0.97 14.04 2.14
CA VAL A 48 0.06 15.19 1.90
C VAL A 48 -0.57 15.09 0.51
N GLN A 49 0.21 14.77 -0.52
CA GLN A 49 -0.29 14.61 -1.88
C GLN A 49 -1.25 13.42 -2.01
N VAL A 50 -0.94 12.29 -1.37
CA VAL A 50 -1.82 11.12 -1.32
C VAL A 50 -3.17 11.48 -0.72
N ALA A 51 -3.19 12.12 0.46
CA ALA A 51 -4.43 12.51 1.14
C ALA A 51 -5.25 13.49 0.28
N SER A 52 -4.59 14.50 -0.29
CA SER A 52 -5.24 15.46 -1.20
C SER A 52 -5.81 14.78 -2.44
N LYS A 53 -5.10 13.82 -3.03
CA LYS A 53 -5.53 13.11 -4.23
C LYS A 53 -6.75 12.23 -3.96
N ILE A 54 -6.77 11.54 -2.82
CA ILE A 54 -7.91 10.72 -2.41
C ILE A 54 -9.14 11.61 -2.19
N GLU A 55 -8.97 12.78 -1.57
CA GLU A 55 -10.07 13.73 -1.37
C GLU A 55 -10.65 14.25 -2.70
N ASP A 56 -9.79 14.59 -3.66
CA ASP A 56 -10.21 14.97 -5.01
C ASP A 56 -11.02 13.87 -5.71
N LEU A 57 -10.69 12.60 -5.44
CA LEU A 57 -11.35 11.44 -6.00
C LEU A 57 -12.69 11.13 -5.31
N LYS A 58 -13.08 11.78 -4.22
CA LYS A 58 -14.45 11.65 -3.69
C LYS A 58 -15.53 12.09 -4.68
N ARG A 59 -15.17 12.91 -5.68
CA ARG A 59 -16.06 13.32 -6.79
C ARG A 59 -16.63 12.15 -7.60
N ILE A 60 -16.00 10.98 -7.51
CA ILE A 60 -16.40 9.76 -8.20
C ILE A 60 -16.90 8.66 -7.25
N GLY A 61 -17.04 8.96 -5.95
CA GLY A 61 -17.56 8.06 -4.91
C GLY A 61 -16.76 8.13 -3.61
N GLU A 62 -17.41 7.85 -2.49
CA GLU A 62 -16.75 7.74 -1.18
C GLU A 62 -15.90 6.48 -1.06
N VAL A 63 -14.84 6.55 -0.24
CA VAL A 63 -14.04 5.38 0.12
C VAL A 63 -14.88 4.47 1.01
N SER A 64 -15.17 3.26 0.53
CA SER A 64 -16.00 2.28 1.27
C SER A 64 -15.19 1.15 1.90
N HIS A 65 -14.00 0.88 1.39
CA HIS A 65 -13.14 -0.22 1.86
C HIS A 65 -11.69 0.25 1.84
N VAL A 66 -10.95 -0.10 2.88
CA VAL A 66 -9.52 0.14 3.06
C VAL A 66 -8.83 -1.22 3.11
N PHE A 67 -7.81 -1.38 2.28
CA PHE A 67 -6.94 -2.56 2.26
C PHE A 67 -5.53 -2.07 2.55
N VAL A 68 -4.83 -2.76 3.43
CA VAL A 68 -3.43 -2.47 3.72
C VAL A 68 -2.67 -3.80 3.66
N GLU A 69 -1.64 -3.85 2.83
CA GLU A 69 -0.78 -5.04 2.69
C GLU A 69 -0.21 -5.44 4.05
N THR A 70 -0.01 -6.74 4.26
CA THR A 70 0.57 -7.33 5.49
C THR A 70 -0.31 -7.25 6.75
N ILE A 71 -1.52 -6.68 6.66
CA ILE A 71 -2.46 -6.65 7.78
C ILE A 71 -3.31 -7.92 7.80
N ILE A 72 -3.25 -8.65 8.92
CA ILE A 72 -3.91 -9.96 9.13
C ILE A 72 -5.09 -9.90 10.12
N LYS A 73 -5.36 -8.74 10.72
CA LYS A 73 -6.47 -8.52 11.66
C LYS A 73 -7.30 -7.31 11.23
N ASP A 74 -8.60 -7.33 11.52
CA ASP A 74 -9.50 -6.20 11.30
C ASP A 74 -9.74 -5.41 12.59
N GLY A 75 -10.61 -4.40 12.53
CA GLY A 75 -10.96 -3.57 13.69
C GLY A 75 -9.77 -2.80 14.28
N GLU A 76 -9.79 -2.61 15.60
CA GLU A 76 -8.76 -1.87 16.34
C GLU A 76 -7.40 -2.57 16.29
N GLU A 77 -7.37 -3.92 16.35
CA GLU A 77 -6.10 -4.67 16.22
C GLU A 77 -5.44 -4.42 14.86
N GLY A 78 -6.24 -4.40 13.79
CA GLY A 78 -5.75 -4.03 12.46
C GLY A 78 -5.24 -2.60 12.38
N LEU A 79 -5.90 -1.63 13.02
CA LEU A 79 -5.44 -0.24 13.10
C LEU A 79 -4.11 -0.12 13.86
N ASP A 80 -3.96 -0.83 14.97
CA ASP A 80 -2.71 -0.88 15.73
C ASP A 80 -1.56 -1.47 14.90
N MET A 81 -1.82 -2.52 14.12
CA MET A 81 -0.85 -3.07 13.17
C MET A 81 -0.45 -2.04 12.10
N ILE A 82 -1.42 -1.32 11.50
CA ILE A 82 -1.13 -0.28 10.51
C ILE A 82 -0.26 0.82 11.12
N LYS A 83 -0.54 1.22 12.37
CA LYS A 83 0.23 2.25 13.08
C LYS A 83 1.69 1.85 13.29
N GLN A 84 1.96 0.58 13.57
CA GLN A 84 3.33 0.06 13.70
C GLN A 84 4.07 0.05 12.36
N LEU A 85 3.35 -0.02 11.25
CA LEU A 85 3.90 -0.08 9.90
C LEU A 85 4.17 1.32 9.31
N SER A 86 3.21 2.24 9.44
CA SER A 86 3.33 3.65 9.06
C SER A 86 2.28 4.48 9.80
N GLU A 87 2.74 5.53 10.50
CA GLU A 87 1.87 6.45 11.21
C GLU A 87 0.97 7.25 10.24
N GLU A 88 1.51 7.67 9.09
CA GLU A 88 0.79 8.42 8.07
C GLU A 88 -0.30 7.56 7.39
N CYS A 89 0.03 6.30 7.10
CA CYS A 89 -0.95 5.34 6.59
C CYS A 89 -2.08 5.11 7.61
N HIS A 90 -1.73 4.98 8.90
CA HIS A 90 -2.71 4.82 9.97
C HIS A 90 -3.64 6.04 10.07
N ILE A 91 -3.11 7.27 10.04
CA ILE A 91 -3.93 8.50 10.08
C ILE A 91 -4.95 8.50 8.94
N LEU A 92 -4.49 8.21 7.71
CA LEU A 92 -5.34 8.19 6.53
C LEU A 92 -6.39 7.06 6.58
N ALA A 93 -5.98 5.84 6.94
CA ALA A 93 -6.87 4.69 7.03
C ALA A 93 -7.95 4.91 8.11
N LYS A 94 -7.55 5.38 9.29
CA LYS A 94 -8.44 5.68 10.40
C LYS A 94 -9.48 6.73 10.02
N GLU A 95 -9.06 7.82 9.38
CA GLU A 95 -9.97 8.87 8.89
C GLU A 95 -11.03 8.31 7.93
N LYS A 96 -10.67 7.38 7.02
CA LYS A 96 -11.65 6.76 6.12
C LYS A 96 -12.59 5.81 6.87
N ILE A 97 -12.07 5.05 7.83
CA ILE A 97 -12.87 4.10 8.64
C ILE A 97 -13.87 4.84 9.53
N GLU A 98 -13.46 5.94 10.17
CA GLU A 98 -14.35 6.81 10.95
C GLU A 98 -15.45 7.43 10.09
N ASN A 99 -15.18 7.65 8.80
CA ASN A 99 -16.16 8.10 7.80
C ASN A 99 -17.01 6.97 7.21
N GLY A 100 -16.95 5.75 7.77
CA GLY A 100 -17.80 4.62 7.41
C GLY A 100 -17.18 3.60 6.45
N ALA A 101 -15.90 3.74 6.09
CA ALA A 101 -15.18 2.69 5.38
C ALA A 101 -14.91 1.47 6.27
N LYS A 102 -14.69 0.31 5.67
CA LYS A 102 -14.30 -0.92 6.39
C LYS A 102 -12.84 -1.25 6.12
N LEU A 103 -12.08 -1.57 7.16
CA LEU A 103 -10.80 -2.27 7.01
C LEU A 103 -11.09 -3.71 6.58
N VAL A 104 -10.51 -4.13 5.47
CA VAL A 104 -10.69 -5.49 4.93
C VAL A 104 -9.35 -6.22 4.95
N VAL A 105 -9.33 -7.33 5.69
CA VAL A 105 -8.21 -8.27 5.70
C VAL A 105 -8.35 -9.22 4.52
N VAL A 106 -7.30 -9.26 3.70
CA VAL A 106 -7.19 -10.19 2.57
C VAL A 106 -6.03 -11.18 2.74
N GLU A 107 -5.16 -10.93 3.71
CA GLU A 107 -3.98 -11.73 3.99
C GLU A 107 -4.36 -13.01 4.75
N ASN A 108 -3.74 -14.12 4.37
CA ASN A 108 -3.72 -15.33 5.19
C ASN A 108 -2.42 -15.35 6.00
N GLU A 109 -2.53 -15.43 7.32
CA GLU A 109 -1.39 -15.34 8.24
C GLU A 109 -0.32 -16.40 7.98
N GLU A 110 -0.69 -17.65 7.68
CA GLU A 110 0.27 -18.73 7.42
C GLU A 110 1.03 -18.49 6.12
N ILE A 111 0.32 -18.14 5.04
CA ILE A 111 0.91 -17.85 3.72
C ILE A 111 1.81 -16.61 3.80
N LEU A 112 1.36 -15.55 4.48
CA LEU A 112 2.12 -14.33 4.66
C LEU A 112 3.40 -14.59 5.45
N ASN A 113 3.32 -15.35 6.55
CA ASN A 113 4.48 -15.68 7.36
C ASN A 113 5.51 -16.51 6.58
N GLU A 114 5.06 -17.50 5.81
CA GLU A 114 5.96 -18.27 4.93
C GLU A 114 6.68 -17.36 3.91
N PHE A 115 5.93 -16.47 3.24
CA PHE A 115 6.51 -15.51 2.30
C PHE A 115 7.56 -14.59 2.97
N LEU A 116 7.26 -14.10 4.18
CA LEU A 116 8.16 -13.23 4.94
C LEU A 116 9.43 -13.97 5.38
N ASP A 117 9.31 -15.23 5.83
CA ASP A 117 10.45 -16.05 6.22
C ASP A 117 11.38 -16.32 5.03
N TRP A 118 10.82 -16.64 3.85
CA TRP A 118 11.61 -16.81 2.63
C TRP A 118 12.29 -15.51 2.20
N SER A 119 11.59 -14.38 2.28
CA SER A 119 12.16 -13.04 2.00
C SER A 119 13.32 -12.70 2.93
N LEU A 120 13.16 -12.98 4.23
CA LEU A 120 14.21 -12.78 5.23
C LEU A 120 15.43 -13.65 4.93
N CYS A 121 15.22 -14.93 4.61
CA CYS A 121 16.30 -15.82 4.21
C CYS A 121 17.10 -15.25 3.02
N LEU A 122 16.42 -14.75 1.98
CA LEU A 122 17.07 -14.12 0.83
C LEU A 122 17.94 -12.92 1.22
N SER A 123 17.45 -12.07 2.12
CA SER A 123 18.17 -10.86 2.56
C SER A 123 19.49 -11.15 3.30
N LEU A 124 19.58 -12.32 3.93
CA LEU A 124 20.70 -12.73 4.77
C LEU A 124 21.78 -13.50 3.99
N ILE A 125 21.41 -14.24 2.94
CA ILE A 125 22.36 -15.08 2.20
C ILE A 125 23.16 -14.27 1.20
N ARG A 126 24.46 -14.11 1.49
CA ARG A 126 25.39 -13.31 0.67
C ARG A 126 26.59 -14.06 0.11
N ARG A 127 26.86 -15.29 0.57
CA ARG A 127 28.13 -16.00 0.29
C ARG A 127 28.00 -17.11 -0.76
N SER A 128 26.94 -17.92 -0.69
CA SER A 128 26.80 -19.11 -1.52
C SER A 128 25.72 -18.89 -2.57
N GLN A 129 26.14 -18.73 -3.83
CA GLN A 129 25.21 -18.55 -4.96
C GLN A 129 24.25 -19.75 -5.09
N ARG A 130 24.74 -20.98 -4.87
CA ARG A 130 23.92 -22.18 -4.95
C ARG A 130 22.82 -22.20 -3.91
N VAL A 131 23.10 -21.74 -2.69
CA VAL A 131 22.08 -21.67 -1.63
C VAL A 131 21.11 -20.52 -1.94
N PHE A 132 21.61 -19.36 -2.37
CA PHE A 132 20.78 -18.23 -2.79
C PHE A 132 19.75 -18.64 -3.85
N THR A 133 20.17 -19.34 -4.91
CA THR A 133 19.27 -19.80 -5.98
C THR A 133 18.16 -20.70 -5.46
N LYS A 134 18.46 -21.67 -4.58
CA LYS A 134 17.44 -22.56 -4.01
C LYS A 134 16.41 -21.81 -3.17
N ILE A 135 16.85 -20.86 -2.35
CA ILE A 135 15.91 -20.05 -1.56
C ILE A 135 15.10 -19.12 -2.44
N LEU A 136 15.69 -18.60 -3.52
CA LEU A 136 14.97 -17.79 -4.48
C LEU A 136 13.84 -18.58 -5.16
N GLU A 137 14.06 -19.84 -5.50
CA GLU A 137 13.02 -20.74 -6.01
C GLU A 137 11.87 -20.89 -4.99
N PHE A 138 12.17 -21.22 -3.72
CA PHE A 138 11.14 -21.32 -2.68
C PHE A 138 10.38 -19.99 -2.45
N TYR A 139 11.09 -18.86 -2.46
CA TYR A 139 10.47 -17.54 -2.35
C TYR A 139 9.52 -17.23 -3.51
N GLN A 140 9.88 -17.64 -4.74
CA GLN A 140 9.05 -17.43 -5.92
C GLN A 140 7.80 -18.32 -5.90
N ASP A 141 7.91 -19.54 -5.39
CA ASP A 141 6.78 -20.47 -5.26
C ASP A 141 5.78 -20.05 -4.17
N ALA A 142 6.23 -19.30 -3.16
CA ALA A 142 5.39 -18.78 -2.08
C ALA A 142 4.66 -17.46 -2.42
N ARG A 143 4.84 -16.90 -3.62
CA ARG A 143 4.24 -15.64 -4.07
C ARG A 143 3.04 -15.85 -4.99
#